data_AF-A0A8R1XMI5-F1
#
_entry.id   AF-A0A8R1XMI5-F1
#
_cell.length_a   1.000
_cell.length_b   1.000
_cell.length_c   1.000
_cell.angle_alpha   90.00
_cell.angle_beta   90.00
_cell.angle_gamma   90.00
#
_symmetry.space_group_name_H-M   'P 1'
#
loop_
_entity.id
_entity.type
_entity.pdbx_description
1 polymer ?
#
loop_
_entity_poly.entity_id
_entity_poly.type
_entity_poly.pdbx_seq_one_letter_code
_entity_poly.pdbx_strand_id
1 'polypeptide(L)'
;LKLFLSCYNEGTYILREYGSFLLYYHIISNISLNFSGKKYENMLDIRDEHHKTIKYIAVLLFIIFLLYGITINLLMAIVLFCRRQDKYYSQAFVLIALQLIISHFMAFLPQLVVVIPEILQTKNNLFANQTTWINNTFSTFNTFAIYAVLHFSFLMTLNRFVVFILPKYNAFFKSARLYFLIILVWLTVSAITIGDYYFCTRKFLVWNLSWKRDCAKSNGKGETWWRIRDIWALIIPNIMFIMYIAIFYSIRRKQRSTADINRNQKKKKILAGHGGNAVKTHDYERSLLIQAAIYCGIIEIGVININFLPPFLIRIFGERITIPSKIFTNCYAIFICAMLPTTYFIYSKGARSIVKKYLAHLLHLRTPLLKTKVFIIGTKINGMQ
;
A
#
# COMPACT_ATOMS: atom_id res chain seq x y z
N LEU A 1 8.63 15.24 -20.29
CA LEU A 1 9.88 14.45 -20.29
C LEU A 1 10.92 14.93 -19.25
N LYS A 2 11.60 16.08 -19.39
CA LYS A 2 12.61 16.56 -18.39
C LYS A 2 12.11 16.63 -16.94
N LEU A 3 10.82 16.91 -16.74
CA LEU A 3 10.17 16.98 -15.42
C LEU A 3 9.88 15.58 -14.86
N PHE A 4 9.43 14.65 -15.71
CA PHE A 4 9.33 13.23 -15.37
C PHE A 4 10.72 12.70 -15.01
N LEU A 5 11.75 13.02 -15.81
CA LEU A 5 13.15 12.69 -15.52
C LEU A 5 13.68 13.33 -14.22
N SER A 6 13.24 14.54 -13.83
CA SER A 6 13.67 15.14 -12.56
C SER A 6 13.01 14.49 -11.35
N CYS A 7 11.72 14.14 -11.45
CA CYS A 7 11.06 13.29 -10.45
C CYS A 7 11.62 11.88 -10.45
N TYR A 8 12.04 11.36 -11.61
CA TYR A 8 12.65 10.05 -11.81
C TYR A 8 14.08 10.00 -11.27
N ASN A 9 14.85 11.10 -11.36
CA ASN A 9 16.19 11.17 -10.79
C ASN A 9 16.15 11.11 -9.25
N GLU A 10 15.18 11.77 -8.61
CA GLU A 10 14.91 11.53 -7.18
C GLU A 10 14.22 10.17 -6.93
N GLY A 11 13.46 9.68 -7.92
CA GLY A 11 12.82 8.36 -7.96
C GLY A 11 13.79 7.19 -8.23
N THR A 12 15.09 7.44 -8.39
CA THR A 12 16.12 6.39 -8.48
C THR A 12 16.06 5.44 -7.29
N TYR A 13 15.62 5.93 -6.13
CA TYR A 13 15.36 5.08 -4.96
C TYR A 13 14.20 4.09 -5.18
N ILE A 14 13.16 4.48 -5.93
CA ILE A 14 12.02 3.60 -6.23
C ILE A 14 12.39 2.60 -7.31
N LEU A 15 13.16 2.99 -8.34
CA LEU A 15 13.73 2.00 -9.25
C LEU A 15 14.69 1.06 -8.54
N ARG A 16 15.29 1.50 -7.44
CA ARG A 16 16.08 0.62 -6.58
C ARG A 16 15.20 -0.31 -5.76
N GLU A 17 14.11 0.15 -5.14
CA GLU A 17 13.17 -0.69 -4.39
C GLU A 17 12.38 -1.64 -5.31
N TYR A 18 11.84 -1.11 -6.41
CA TYR A 18 11.17 -1.87 -7.47
C TYR A 18 12.15 -2.76 -8.22
N GLY A 19 13.37 -2.29 -8.46
CA GLY A 19 14.46 -3.09 -9.00
C GLY A 19 14.90 -4.18 -8.03
N SER A 20 14.83 -3.96 -6.72
CA SER A 20 15.04 -4.99 -5.70
C SER A 20 13.90 -6.00 -5.73
N PHE A 21 12.66 -5.55 -5.97
CA PHE A 21 11.50 -6.43 -6.13
C PHE A 21 11.57 -7.24 -7.45
N LEU A 22 12.04 -6.66 -8.55
CA LEU A 22 12.31 -7.35 -9.81
C LEU A 22 13.51 -8.29 -9.72
N LEU A 23 14.58 -7.90 -9.02
CA LEU A 23 15.72 -8.76 -8.73
C LEU A 23 15.26 -9.95 -7.88
N TYR A 24 14.39 -9.69 -6.91
CA TYR A 24 13.76 -10.72 -6.10
C TYR A 24 12.89 -11.66 -6.95
N TYR A 25 12.14 -11.12 -7.92
CA TYR A 25 11.43 -11.92 -8.92
C TYR A 25 12.39 -12.76 -9.75
N HIS A 26 13.49 -12.21 -10.23
CA HIS A 26 14.51 -12.96 -10.95
C HIS A 26 15.09 -14.07 -10.08
N ILE A 27 15.34 -13.83 -8.80
CA ILE A 27 15.81 -14.86 -7.85
C ILE A 27 14.75 -15.96 -7.69
N ILE A 28 13.49 -15.62 -7.43
CA ILE A 28 12.41 -16.62 -7.31
C ILE A 28 12.23 -17.39 -8.61
N SER A 29 12.22 -16.69 -9.75
CA SER A 29 12.03 -17.30 -11.07
C SER A 29 13.20 -18.24 -11.40
N ASN A 30 14.44 -17.84 -11.12
CA ASN A 30 15.62 -18.70 -11.32
C ASN A 30 15.63 -19.90 -10.38
N ILE A 31 15.29 -19.71 -9.11
CA ILE A 31 15.13 -20.82 -8.15
C ILE A 31 14.07 -21.79 -8.67
N SER A 32 12.89 -21.29 -9.05
CA SER A 32 11.79 -22.13 -9.53
C SER A 32 12.11 -22.83 -10.86
N LEU A 33 12.82 -22.16 -11.78
CA LEU A 33 13.25 -22.76 -13.05
C LEU A 33 14.24 -23.89 -12.81
N ASN A 34 15.23 -23.71 -11.93
CA ASN A 34 16.20 -24.74 -11.59
C ASN A 34 15.56 -25.95 -10.91
N PHE A 35 14.51 -25.76 -10.11
CA PHE A 35 13.78 -26.87 -9.48
C PHE A 35 12.85 -27.62 -10.43
N SER A 36 12.31 -26.99 -11.49
CA SER A 36 11.31 -27.61 -12.39
C SER A 36 11.89 -28.46 -13.53
N GLY A 37 13.21 -28.72 -13.56
CA GLY A 37 13.87 -29.51 -14.60
C GLY A 37 13.36 -30.96 -14.78
N LYS A 38 12.42 -31.42 -13.96
CA LYS A 38 11.71 -32.69 -14.15
C LYS A 38 10.37 -32.43 -14.86
N LYS A 39 10.17 -33.05 -16.03
CA LYS A 39 8.90 -33.07 -16.80
C LYS A 39 7.74 -33.48 -15.90
N TYR A 40 6.92 -32.52 -15.46
CA TYR A 40 5.65 -32.80 -14.79
C TYR A 40 4.56 -31.98 -15.48
N GLU A 41 3.85 -32.60 -16.41
CA GLU A 41 2.85 -31.93 -17.25
C GLU A 41 1.55 -31.59 -16.50
N ASN A 42 1.30 -32.14 -15.30
CA ASN A 42 -0.03 -32.04 -14.65
C ASN A 42 -0.03 -31.64 -13.16
N MET A 43 1.09 -31.23 -12.56
CA MET A 43 1.16 -30.93 -11.12
C MET A 43 1.41 -29.45 -10.79
N LEU A 44 0.60 -28.54 -11.34
CA LEU A 44 0.60 -27.11 -10.98
C LEU A 44 -0.14 -26.81 -9.65
N ASP A 45 -0.12 -27.72 -8.67
CA ASP A 45 -0.67 -27.46 -7.33
C ASP A 45 0.46 -27.21 -6.33
N ILE A 46 0.52 -26.00 -5.76
CA ILE A 46 1.53 -25.65 -4.74
C ILE A 46 1.46 -26.53 -3.49
N ARG A 47 0.34 -27.24 -3.26
CA ARG A 47 0.19 -28.17 -2.12
C ARG A 47 0.82 -29.54 -2.39
N ASP A 48 1.29 -29.79 -3.61
CA ASP A 48 1.98 -31.02 -3.96
C ASP A 48 3.33 -31.12 -3.22
N GLU A 49 3.74 -32.34 -2.86
CA GLU A 49 5.01 -32.60 -2.18
C GLU A 49 6.20 -32.14 -3.02
N HIS A 50 6.08 -32.20 -4.35
CA HIS A 50 7.11 -31.71 -5.27
C HIS A 50 7.36 -30.20 -5.17
N HIS A 51 6.37 -29.42 -4.69
CA HIS A 51 6.44 -27.97 -4.53
C HIS A 51 6.69 -27.53 -3.08
N LYS A 52 7.03 -28.47 -2.18
CA LYS A 52 7.20 -28.21 -0.74
C LYS A 52 8.12 -27.02 -0.44
N THR A 53 9.26 -26.92 -1.12
CA THR A 53 10.21 -25.80 -0.96
C THR A 53 9.58 -24.46 -1.38
N ILE A 54 8.95 -24.41 -2.55
CA ILE A 54 8.29 -23.20 -3.07
C ILE A 54 7.13 -22.79 -2.16
N LYS A 55 6.35 -23.74 -1.65
CA LYS A 55 5.28 -23.53 -0.67
C LYS A 55 5.80 -22.80 0.57
N TYR A 56 6.86 -23.30 1.20
CA TYR A 56 7.41 -22.65 2.41
C TYR A 56 8.07 -21.31 2.14
N ILE A 57 8.72 -21.14 0.97
CA ILE A 57 9.24 -19.84 0.55
C ILE A 57 8.10 -18.82 0.40
N ALA A 58 6.99 -19.21 -0.25
CA ALA A 58 5.82 -18.34 -0.42
C ALA A 58 5.22 -17.92 0.93
N VAL A 59 5.03 -18.87 1.85
CA VAL A 59 4.52 -18.59 3.21
C VAL A 59 5.45 -17.64 3.96
N LEU A 60 6.76 -17.92 3.94
CA LEU A 60 7.75 -17.07 4.61
C LEU A 60 7.71 -15.65 4.06
N LEU A 61 7.60 -15.49 2.74
CA LEU A 61 7.51 -14.17 2.12
C LEU A 61 6.25 -13.42 2.51
N PHE A 62 5.10 -14.08 2.45
CA PHE A 62 3.85 -13.46 2.86
C PHE A 62 3.91 -13.00 4.31
N ILE A 63 4.47 -13.83 5.21
CA ILE A 63 4.68 -13.46 6.61
C ILE A 63 5.60 -12.24 6.73
N ILE A 64 6.76 -12.24 6.05
CA ILE A 64 7.71 -11.11 6.11
C ILE A 64 7.05 -9.81 5.60
N PHE A 65 6.39 -9.84 4.44
CA PHE A 65 5.73 -8.66 3.88
C PHE A 65 4.55 -8.19 4.74
N LEU A 66 3.78 -9.10 5.33
CA LEU A 66 2.69 -8.75 6.25
C LEU A 66 3.22 -8.13 7.54
N LEU A 67 4.23 -8.72 8.16
CA LEU A 67 4.86 -8.16 9.36
C LEU A 67 5.44 -6.78 9.08
N TYR A 68 6.12 -6.61 7.94
CA TYR A 68 6.62 -5.32 7.50
C TYR A 68 5.47 -4.31 7.32
N GLY A 69 4.45 -4.68 6.55
CA GLY A 69 3.29 -3.84 6.26
C GLY A 69 2.52 -3.42 7.52
N ILE A 70 2.27 -4.36 8.43
CA ILE A 70 1.63 -4.11 9.73
C ILE A 70 2.49 -3.16 10.56
N THR A 71 3.77 -3.46 10.71
CA THR A 71 4.69 -2.66 11.54
C THR A 71 4.79 -1.23 11.02
N ILE A 72 5.00 -1.04 9.71
CA ILE A 72 5.21 0.30 9.15
C ILE A 72 3.93 1.14 9.17
N ASN A 73 2.74 0.53 8.99
CA ASN A 73 1.46 1.22 9.13
C ASN A 73 1.18 1.59 10.60
N LEU A 74 1.49 0.71 11.56
CA LEU A 74 1.40 1.01 12.99
C LEU A 74 2.32 2.18 13.37
N LEU A 75 3.57 2.18 12.89
CA LEU A 75 4.50 3.28 13.12
C LEU A 75 3.97 4.59 12.53
N MET A 76 3.41 4.58 11.32
CA MET A 76 2.79 5.76 10.73
C MET A 76 1.61 6.25 11.57
N ALA A 77 0.75 5.35 12.04
CA ALA A 77 -0.36 5.69 12.92
C ALA A 77 0.14 6.35 14.22
N ILE A 78 1.15 5.78 14.88
CA ILE A 78 1.77 6.35 16.09
C ILE A 78 2.27 7.77 15.80
N VAL A 79 2.97 8.00 14.69
CA VAL A 79 3.44 9.34 14.34
C VAL A 79 2.28 10.31 14.12
N LEU A 80 1.21 9.89 13.45
CA LEU A 80 0.04 10.74 13.21
C LEU A 80 -0.68 11.10 14.52
N PHE A 81 -0.79 10.17 15.46
CA PHE A 81 -1.39 10.42 16.77
C PHE A 81 -0.51 11.28 17.67
N CYS A 82 0.79 10.96 17.80
CA CYS A 82 1.73 11.76 18.60
C CYS A 82 1.86 13.19 18.07
N ARG A 83 1.86 13.39 16.74
CA ARG A 83 1.97 14.73 16.13
C ARG A 83 0.70 15.55 16.14
N ARG A 84 -0.46 15.02 16.55
CA ARG A 84 -1.68 15.85 16.59
C ARG A 84 -1.50 17.08 17.49
N GLN A 85 -0.53 17.04 18.42
CA GLN A 85 -0.13 18.15 19.28
C GLN A 85 0.72 19.23 18.56
N ASP A 86 1.53 18.84 17.57
CA ASP A 86 2.39 19.76 16.82
C ASP A 86 1.75 20.07 15.45
N LYS A 87 1.26 21.30 15.25
CA LYS A 87 0.42 21.84 14.14
C LYS A 87 0.90 21.64 12.67
N TYR A 88 1.80 20.71 12.37
CA TYR A 88 2.42 20.53 11.05
C TYR A 88 1.48 19.89 10.00
N TYR A 89 0.63 18.93 10.39
CA TYR A 89 -0.30 18.30 9.44
C TYR A 89 -1.69 18.92 9.56
N SER A 90 -2.33 19.17 8.42
CA SER A 90 -3.74 19.54 8.43
C SER A 90 -4.56 18.39 9.03
N GLN A 91 -5.59 18.73 9.81
CA GLN A 91 -6.52 17.74 10.36
C GLN A 91 -7.09 16.84 9.26
N ALA A 92 -7.33 17.41 8.07
CA ALA A 92 -7.78 16.68 6.89
C ALA A 92 -6.82 15.56 6.47
N PHE A 93 -5.53 15.90 6.36
CA PHE A 93 -4.49 14.93 6.02
C PHE A 93 -4.46 13.77 7.02
N VAL A 94 -4.49 14.09 8.33
CA VAL A 94 -4.44 13.07 9.38
C VAL A 94 -5.65 12.14 9.31
N LEU A 95 -6.86 12.69 9.18
CA LEU A 95 -8.08 11.90 9.12
C LEU A 95 -8.12 10.98 7.89
N ILE A 96 -7.77 11.50 6.70
CA ILE A 96 -7.74 10.70 5.47
C ILE A 96 -6.64 9.63 5.54
N ALA A 97 -5.45 9.98 6.05
CA ALA A 97 -4.36 9.03 6.22
C ALA A 97 -4.71 7.90 7.20
N LEU A 98 -5.46 8.19 8.26
CA LEU A 98 -5.99 7.15 9.15
C LEU A 98 -6.96 6.21 8.44
N GLN A 99 -7.83 6.73 7.55
CA GLN A 99 -8.71 5.87 6.74
C GLN A 99 -7.90 4.96 5.78
N LEU A 100 -6.82 5.48 5.20
CA LEU A 100 -5.89 4.67 4.39
C LEU A 100 -5.22 3.57 5.19
N ILE A 101 -4.75 3.88 6.41
CA ILE A 101 -4.16 2.88 7.31
C ILE A 101 -5.18 1.79 7.65
N ILE A 102 -6.42 2.15 7.98
CA ILE A 102 -7.50 1.19 8.22
C ILE A 102 -7.72 0.31 6.98
N SER A 103 -7.76 0.92 5.79
CA SER A 103 -7.93 0.21 4.52
C SER A 103 -6.77 -0.77 4.25
N HIS A 104 -5.53 -0.39 4.56
CA HIS A 104 -4.36 -1.28 4.46
C HIS A 104 -4.46 -2.47 5.43
N PHE A 105 -4.86 -2.24 6.68
CA PHE A 105 -5.09 -3.35 7.62
C PHE A 105 -6.18 -4.30 7.14
N MET A 106 -7.27 -3.76 6.61
CA MET A 106 -8.31 -4.58 5.99
C MET A 106 -7.76 -5.39 4.79
N ALA A 107 -6.85 -4.83 4.00
CA ALA A 107 -6.22 -5.56 2.89
C ALA A 107 -5.28 -6.70 3.35
N PHE A 108 -4.75 -6.62 4.57
CA PHE A 108 -3.95 -7.70 5.16
C PHE A 108 -4.82 -8.88 5.67
N LEU A 109 -6.09 -8.65 6.00
CA LEU A 109 -6.96 -9.70 6.57
C LEU A 109 -7.16 -10.90 5.63
N PRO A 110 -7.50 -10.75 4.33
CA PRO A 110 -7.61 -11.89 3.42
C PRO A 110 -6.30 -12.69 3.31
N GLN A 111 -5.15 -12.02 3.43
CA GLN A 111 -3.84 -12.67 3.36
C GLN A 111 -3.56 -13.52 4.60
N LEU A 112 -3.91 -13.00 5.78
CA LEU A 112 -3.76 -13.69 7.06
C LEU A 112 -4.76 -14.84 7.27
N VAL A 113 -6.02 -14.64 6.85
CA VAL A 113 -7.12 -15.57 7.14
C VAL A 113 -7.33 -16.60 6.04
N VAL A 114 -7.06 -16.25 4.78
CA VAL A 114 -7.26 -17.17 3.64
C VAL A 114 -5.93 -17.62 3.09
N VAL A 115 -5.09 -16.70 2.60
CA VAL A 115 -3.92 -17.07 1.79
C VAL A 115 -2.92 -17.93 2.58
N ILE A 116 -2.47 -17.48 3.76
CA ILE A 116 -1.50 -18.26 4.55
C ILE A 116 -2.07 -19.60 5.01
N PRO A 117 -3.26 -19.67 5.65
CA PRO A 117 -3.81 -20.94 6.10
C PRO A 117 -4.08 -21.93 4.94
N GLU A 118 -4.65 -21.47 3.84
CA GLU A 118 -4.94 -22.32 2.66
C GLU A 118 -3.66 -22.93 2.09
N ILE A 119 -2.57 -22.17 1.99
CA ILE A 119 -1.29 -22.69 1.50
C ILE A 119 -0.73 -23.77 2.43
N LEU A 120 -0.86 -23.58 3.75
CA LEU A 120 -0.37 -24.53 4.73
C LEU A 120 -1.15 -25.84 4.75
N GLN A 121 -2.43 -25.84 4.32
CA GLN A 121 -3.25 -27.05 4.22
C GLN A 121 -2.64 -28.11 3.27
N THR A 122 -2.95 -29.37 3.57
CA THR A 122 -2.65 -30.52 2.70
C THR A 122 -3.86 -30.83 1.82
N LYS A 123 -3.65 -31.55 0.71
CA LYS A 123 -4.66 -31.80 -0.31
C LYS A 123 -5.92 -32.53 0.22
N ASN A 124 -5.79 -33.34 1.27
CA ASN A 124 -6.82 -34.29 1.73
C ASN A 124 -7.56 -33.86 3.01
N ASN A 125 -7.66 -32.57 3.30
CA ASN A 125 -8.31 -32.12 4.54
C ASN A 125 -9.83 -32.29 4.50
N LEU A 126 -10.38 -33.00 5.48
CA LEU A 126 -11.82 -33.19 5.74
C LEU A 126 -12.62 -31.88 5.89
N PHE A 127 -11.95 -30.75 6.19
CA PHE A 127 -12.58 -29.47 6.49
C PHE A 127 -12.90 -28.59 5.27
N ALA A 128 -12.87 -29.15 4.05
CA ALA A 128 -13.05 -28.40 2.80
C ALA A 128 -14.34 -27.54 2.76
N ASN A 129 -15.44 -28.00 3.37
CA ASN A 129 -16.68 -27.23 3.39
C ASN A 129 -16.60 -25.99 4.29
N GLN A 130 -16.00 -26.11 5.48
CA GLN A 130 -15.88 -24.99 6.42
C GLN A 130 -14.92 -23.91 5.90
N THR A 131 -13.83 -24.33 5.24
CA THR A 131 -12.90 -23.39 4.61
C THR A 131 -13.53 -22.67 3.42
N THR A 132 -14.46 -23.30 2.70
CA THR A 132 -15.11 -22.69 1.53
C THR A 132 -15.88 -21.40 1.85
N TRP A 133 -16.66 -21.36 2.93
CA TRP A 133 -17.39 -20.13 3.30
C TRP A 133 -16.45 -19.01 3.75
N ILE A 134 -15.44 -19.32 4.57
CA ILE A 134 -14.41 -18.36 5.00
C ILE A 134 -13.69 -17.80 3.77
N ASN A 135 -13.25 -18.68 2.89
CA ASN A 135 -12.56 -18.33 1.66
C ASN A 135 -13.42 -17.39 0.79
N ASN A 136 -14.69 -17.73 0.55
CA ASN A 136 -15.58 -16.88 -0.26
C ASN A 136 -15.83 -15.51 0.38
N THR A 137 -16.04 -15.48 1.69
CA THR A 137 -16.32 -14.25 2.45
C THR A 137 -15.12 -13.32 2.42
N PHE A 138 -13.93 -13.80 2.79
CA PHE A 138 -12.71 -12.99 2.81
C PHE A 138 -12.19 -12.66 1.40
N SER A 139 -12.48 -13.49 0.39
CA SER A 139 -12.22 -13.16 -1.01
C SER A 139 -13.07 -11.99 -1.50
N THR A 140 -14.31 -11.89 -1.01
CA THR A 140 -15.19 -10.73 -1.27
C THR A 140 -14.71 -9.52 -0.48
N PHE A 141 -14.33 -9.70 0.79
CA PHE A 141 -13.76 -8.65 1.62
C PHE A 141 -12.46 -8.04 1.03
N ASN A 142 -11.67 -8.83 0.31
CA ASN A 142 -10.51 -8.31 -0.42
C ASN A 142 -10.90 -7.22 -1.44
N THR A 143 -12.06 -7.33 -2.11
CA THR A 143 -12.60 -6.27 -2.98
C THR A 143 -12.83 -5.00 -2.17
N PHE A 144 -13.52 -5.11 -1.03
CA PHE A 144 -13.78 -3.96 -0.16
C PHE A 144 -12.51 -3.22 0.20
N ALA A 145 -11.49 -3.94 0.67
CA ALA A 145 -10.21 -3.35 1.07
C ALA A 145 -9.49 -2.65 -0.10
N ILE A 146 -9.41 -3.28 -1.28
CA ILE A 146 -8.78 -2.69 -2.47
C ILE A 146 -9.49 -1.39 -2.87
N TYR A 147 -10.82 -1.39 -2.90
CA TYR A 147 -11.60 -0.21 -3.25
C TYR A 147 -11.49 0.90 -2.20
N ALA A 148 -11.41 0.53 -0.92
CA ALA A 148 -11.16 1.48 0.17
C ALA A 148 -9.81 2.18 -0.01
N VAL A 149 -8.73 1.42 -0.24
CA VAL A 149 -7.40 1.98 -0.52
C VAL A 149 -7.47 2.93 -1.71
N LEU A 150 -8.11 2.51 -2.81
CA LEU A 150 -8.22 3.32 -4.02
C LEU A 150 -9.00 4.62 -3.81
N HIS A 151 -10.18 4.56 -3.18
CA HIS A 151 -11.05 5.72 -3.00
C HIS A 151 -10.50 6.70 -1.96
N PHE A 152 -9.88 6.22 -0.89
CA PHE A 152 -9.21 7.11 0.07
C PHE A 152 -7.93 7.71 -0.49
N SER A 153 -7.21 6.99 -1.38
CA SER A 153 -6.06 7.56 -2.11
C SER A 153 -6.50 8.68 -3.04
N PHE A 154 -7.65 8.50 -3.69
CA PHE A 154 -8.29 9.55 -4.48
C PHE A 154 -8.70 10.74 -3.61
N LEU A 155 -9.38 10.50 -2.47
CA LEU A 155 -9.78 11.57 -1.55
C LEU A 155 -8.57 12.35 -1.03
N MET A 156 -7.45 11.66 -0.75
CA MET A 156 -6.20 12.29 -0.35
C MET A 156 -5.61 13.18 -1.46
N THR A 157 -5.70 12.73 -2.71
CA THR A 157 -5.26 13.49 -3.88
C THR A 157 -6.17 14.70 -4.11
N LEU A 158 -7.48 14.53 -3.95
CA LEU A 158 -8.47 15.61 -4.03
C LEU A 158 -8.25 16.67 -2.95
N ASN A 159 -7.95 16.27 -1.72
CA ASN A 159 -7.58 17.21 -0.65
C ASN A 159 -6.41 18.10 -1.08
N ARG A 160 -5.33 17.50 -1.60
CA ARG A 160 -4.14 18.24 -2.04
C ARG A 160 -4.46 19.13 -3.24
N PHE A 161 -5.23 18.63 -4.20
CA PHE A 161 -5.66 19.41 -5.35
C PHE A 161 -6.44 20.65 -4.93
N VAL A 162 -7.38 20.50 -3.99
CA VAL A 162 -8.14 21.63 -3.43
C VAL A 162 -7.23 22.61 -2.69
N VAL A 163 -6.25 22.13 -1.92
CA VAL A 163 -5.30 23.01 -1.22
C VAL A 163 -4.43 23.84 -2.19
N PHE A 164 -3.92 23.23 -3.26
CA PHE A 164 -2.96 23.89 -4.16
C PHE A 164 -3.59 24.66 -5.32
N ILE A 165 -4.67 24.11 -5.91
CA ILE A 165 -5.32 24.63 -7.12
C ILE A 165 -6.59 25.40 -6.80
N LEU A 166 -7.44 24.86 -5.93
CA LEU A 166 -8.80 25.37 -5.67
C LEU A 166 -9.00 25.80 -4.20
N PRO A 167 -8.17 26.70 -3.64
CA PRO A 167 -8.16 27.00 -2.21
C PRO A 167 -9.49 27.55 -1.68
N LYS A 168 -10.34 28.12 -2.55
CA LYS A 168 -11.71 28.57 -2.23
C LYS A 168 -12.57 27.44 -1.66
N TYR A 169 -12.34 26.19 -2.07
CA TYR A 169 -13.11 25.02 -1.63
C TYR A 169 -12.49 24.29 -0.43
N ASN A 170 -11.43 24.83 0.17
CA ASN A 170 -10.76 24.23 1.33
C ASN A 170 -11.69 24.11 2.57
N ALA A 171 -12.78 24.88 2.60
CA ALA A 171 -13.82 24.76 3.63
C ALA A 171 -14.41 23.33 3.74
N PHE A 172 -14.47 22.57 2.63
CA PHE A 172 -14.93 21.17 2.64
C PHE A 172 -14.01 20.25 3.45
N PHE A 173 -12.71 20.56 3.52
CA PHE A 173 -11.72 19.74 4.22
C PHE A 173 -11.41 20.20 5.64
N LYS A 174 -11.87 21.39 6.05
CA LYS A 174 -11.64 21.93 7.41
C LYS A 174 -12.82 21.75 8.37
N SER A 175 -13.98 21.29 7.88
CA SER A 175 -15.24 21.33 8.63
C SER A 175 -15.81 19.92 8.86
N ALA A 176 -16.96 19.85 9.55
CA ALA A 176 -17.78 18.64 9.66
C ALA A 176 -18.06 17.96 8.30
N ARG A 177 -17.98 18.72 7.20
CA ARG A 177 -18.11 18.23 5.82
C ARG A 177 -17.06 17.17 5.45
N LEU A 178 -15.88 17.20 6.06
CA LEU A 178 -14.88 16.16 5.82
C LEU A 178 -15.35 14.79 6.35
N TYR A 179 -15.97 14.75 7.52
CA TYR A 179 -16.53 13.51 8.05
C TYR A 179 -17.64 12.97 7.15
N PHE A 180 -18.48 13.87 6.62
CA PHE A 180 -19.48 13.51 5.62
C PHE A 180 -18.83 12.91 4.35
N LEU A 181 -17.76 13.50 3.82
CA LEU A 181 -17.02 12.96 2.68
C LEU A 181 -16.41 11.58 2.99
N ILE A 182 -15.86 11.38 4.19
CA ILE A 182 -15.31 10.09 4.63
C ILE A 182 -16.42 9.02 4.68
N ILE A 183 -17.58 9.36 5.26
CA ILE A 183 -18.74 8.45 5.31
C ILE A 183 -19.21 8.14 3.88
N LEU A 184 -19.30 9.13 3.01
CA LEU A 184 -19.70 8.93 1.61
C LEU A 184 -18.72 8.01 0.89
N VAL A 185 -17.42 8.18 1.07
CA VAL A 185 -16.42 7.26 0.50
C VAL A 185 -16.62 5.84 1.02
N TRP A 186 -16.80 5.64 2.33
CA TRP A 186 -17.11 4.32 2.88
C TRP A 186 -18.39 3.72 2.29
N LEU A 187 -19.46 4.50 2.15
CA LEU A 187 -20.72 4.05 1.54
C LEU A 187 -20.53 3.65 0.08
N THR A 188 -19.73 4.40 -0.71
CA THR A 188 -19.44 4.04 -2.10
C THR A 188 -18.66 2.73 -2.21
N VAL A 189 -17.67 2.52 -1.34
CA VAL A 189 -16.89 1.28 -1.29
C VAL A 189 -17.77 0.10 -0.87
N SER A 190 -18.65 0.30 0.11
CA SER A 190 -19.65 -0.69 0.51
C SER A 190 -20.60 -1.04 -0.63
N ALA A 191 -21.13 -0.04 -1.34
CA ALA A 191 -22.04 -0.26 -2.47
C ALA A 191 -21.37 -1.05 -3.61
N ILE A 192 -20.12 -0.72 -3.95
CA ILE A 192 -19.34 -1.48 -4.95
C ILE A 192 -19.12 -2.93 -4.47
N THR A 193 -18.85 -3.12 -3.18
CA THR A 193 -18.62 -4.46 -2.62
C THR A 193 -19.90 -5.29 -2.58
N ILE A 194 -21.03 -4.70 -2.19
CA ILE A 194 -22.34 -5.36 -2.20
C ILE A 194 -22.74 -5.75 -3.63
N GLY A 195 -22.54 -4.85 -4.60
CA GLY A 195 -22.74 -5.17 -6.01
C GLY A 195 -21.86 -6.33 -6.47
N ASP A 196 -20.57 -6.34 -6.09
CA ASP A 196 -19.68 -7.47 -6.39
C ASP A 196 -20.15 -8.78 -5.75
N TYR A 197 -20.57 -8.76 -4.49
CA TYR A 197 -21.10 -9.94 -3.81
C TYR A 197 -22.37 -10.49 -4.48
N TYR A 198 -23.27 -9.61 -4.91
CA TYR A 198 -24.53 -10.00 -5.55
C TYR A 198 -24.32 -10.59 -6.95
N PHE A 199 -23.43 -9.97 -7.75
CA PHE A 199 -23.24 -10.36 -9.15
C PHE A 199 -22.15 -11.42 -9.37
N CYS A 200 -21.20 -11.57 -8.44
CA CYS A 200 -20.03 -12.40 -8.60
C CYS A 200 -19.72 -13.23 -7.35
N THR A 201 -19.36 -14.49 -7.54
CA THR A 201 -18.74 -15.33 -6.51
C THR A 201 -17.22 -15.21 -6.61
N ARG A 202 -16.54 -14.99 -5.48
CA ARG A 202 -15.08 -14.95 -5.43
C ARG A 202 -14.53 -16.04 -4.54
N LYS A 203 -13.42 -16.64 -4.96
CA LYS A 203 -12.67 -17.60 -4.16
C LYS A 203 -11.17 -17.49 -4.43
N PHE A 204 -10.38 -17.72 -3.42
CA PHE A 204 -8.96 -17.95 -3.54
C PHE A 204 -8.71 -19.41 -3.91
N LEU A 205 -8.02 -19.61 -5.04
CA LEU A 205 -7.56 -20.90 -5.51
C LEU A 205 -6.13 -21.12 -5.02
N VAL A 206 -5.99 -21.95 -3.99
CA VAL A 206 -4.69 -22.23 -3.39
C VAL A 206 -3.70 -22.85 -4.38
N TRP A 207 -4.14 -23.77 -5.24
CA TRP A 207 -3.26 -24.54 -6.12
C TRP A 207 -2.39 -23.66 -7.03
N ASN A 208 -2.94 -22.53 -7.51
CA ASN A 208 -2.21 -21.54 -8.32
C ASN A 208 -2.11 -20.16 -7.65
N LEU A 209 -2.41 -20.04 -6.36
CA LEU A 209 -2.38 -18.78 -5.60
C LEU A 209 -3.14 -17.62 -6.25
N SER A 210 -4.27 -17.90 -6.90
CA SER A 210 -5.02 -16.90 -7.66
C SER A 210 -6.38 -16.59 -7.04
N TRP A 211 -6.81 -15.33 -7.15
CA TRP A 211 -8.16 -14.92 -6.79
C TRP A 211 -9.07 -15.16 -7.99
N LYS A 212 -9.81 -16.27 -7.99
CA LYS A 212 -10.80 -16.57 -9.03
C LYS A 212 -12.09 -15.81 -8.74
N ARG A 213 -12.64 -15.27 -9.81
CA ARG A 213 -13.93 -14.57 -9.84
C ARG A 213 -14.81 -15.28 -10.84
N ASP A 214 -16.06 -15.54 -10.46
CA ASP A 214 -17.08 -16.13 -11.31
C ASP A 214 -18.34 -15.28 -11.25
N CYS A 215 -18.63 -14.59 -12.35
CA CYS A 215 -19.80 -13.72 -12.48
C CYS A 215 -20.90 -14.34 -13.38
N ALA A 216 -20.79 -15.65 -13.70
CA ALA A 216 -21.70 -16.32 -14.63
C ALA A 216 -23.15 -16.41 -14.11
N LYS A 217 -23.34 -16.32 -12.78
CA LYS A 217 -24.64 -16.50 -12.09
C LYS A 217 -25.75 -15.51 -12.48
N SER A 218 -25.47 -14.50 -13.30
CA SER A 218 -26.33 -13.32 -13.43
C SER A 218 -26.78 -13.00 -14.85
N ASN A 219 -26.87 -14.01 -15.72
CA ASN A 219 -27.41 -13.88 -17.10
C ASN A 219 -26.81 -12.66 -17.85
N GLY A 220 -25.49 -12.47 -17.79
CA GLY A 220 -24.76 -11.35 -18.42
C GLY A 220 -24.69 -10.05 -17.62
N LYS A 221 -25.54 -9.84 -16.60
CA LYS A 221 -25.50 -8.63 -15.75
C LYS A 221 -24.19 -8.52 -14.97
N GLY A 222 -23.65 -9.63 -14.48
CA GLY A 222 -22.42 -9.67 -13.72
C GLY A 222 -21.18 -9.45 -14.57
N GLU A 223 -21.20 -9.85 -15.84
CA GLU A 223 -20.14 -9.47 -16.78
C GLU A 223 -20.17 -7.96 -17.04
N THR A 224 -21.36 -7.39 -17.18
CA THR A 224 -21.53 -5.93 -17.33
C THR A 224 -21.03 -5.18 -16.08
N TRP A 225 -21.44 -5.62 -14.89
CA TRP A 225 -20.95 -5.09 -13.61
C TRP A 225 -19.43 -5.18 -13.51
N TRP A 226 -18.86 -6.32 -13.89
CA TRP A 226 -17.43 -6.54 -13.90
C TRP A 226 -16.69 -5.52 -14.78
N ARG A 227 -17.14 -5.32 -16.01
CA ARG A 227 -16.54 -4.35 -16.94
C ARG A 227 -16.60 -2.93 -16.40
N ILE A 228 -17.77 -2.50 -15.89
CA ILE A 228 -17.95 -1.18 -15.28
C ILE A 228 -16.96 -0.98 -14.13
N ARG A 229 -16.87 -1.97 -13.25
CA ARG A 229 -15.99 -1.90 -12.09
C ARG A 229 -14.52 -1.84 -12.49
N ASP A 230 -14.07 -2.69 -13.41
CA ASP A 230 -12.66 -2.73 -13.81
C ASP A 230 -12.27 -1.43 -14.55
N ILE A 231 -13.17 -0.86 -15.34
CA ILE A 231 -13.02 0.50 -15.90
C ILE A 231 -12.90 1.53 -14.78
N TRP A 232 -13.75 1.47 -13.74
CA TRP A 232 -13.69 2.38 -12.60
C TRP A 232 -12.35 2.30 -11.84
N ALA A 233 -11.83 1.08 -11.62
CA ALA A 233 -10.52 0.87 -11.02
C ALA A 233 -9.36 1.45 -11.85
N LEU A 234 -9.51 1.51 -13.17
CA LEU A 234 -8.53 2.13 -14.07
C LEU A 234 -8.68 3.65 -14.12
N ILE A 235 -9.90 4.18 -14.11
CA ILE A 235 -10.17 5.61 -14.20
C ILE A 235 -9.59 6.35 -12.99
N ILE A 236 -9.80 5.84 -11.77
CA ILE A 236 -9.41 6.57 -10.55
C ILE A 236 -7.89 6.90 -10.51
N PRO A 237 -6.96 5.94 -10.67
CA PRO A 237 -5.54 6.24 -10.67
C PRO A 237 -5.14 7.25 -11.75
N ASN A 238 -5.69 7.11 -12.96
CA ASN A 238 -5.43 8.05 -14.06
C ASN A 238 -5.89 9.48 -13.71
N ILE A 239 -7.06 9.64 -13.08
CA ILE A 239 -7.51 10.95 -12.58
C ILE A 239 -6.53 11.48 -11.52
N MET A 240 -6.11 10.65 -10.57
CA MET A 240 -5.15 11.05 -9.55
C MET A 240 -3.83 11.53 -10.17
N PHE A 241 -3.33 10.84 -11.19
CA PHE A 241 -2.12 11.22 -11.91
C PHE A 241 -2.25 12.56 -12.63
N ILE A 242 -3.35 12.79 -13.34
CA ILE A 242 -3.64 14.09 -13.98
C ILE A 242 -3.70 15.20 -12.93
N MET A 243 -4.33 14.95 -11.78
CA MET A 243 -4.38 15.90 -10.67
C MET A 243 -2.97 16.22 -10.12
N TYR A 244 -2.09 15.22 -9.97
CA TYR A 244 -0.71 15.46 -9.56
C TYR A 244 0.05 16.30 -10.58
N ILE A 245 -0.10 16.03 -11.89
CA ILE A 245 0.51 16.86 -12.95
C ILE A 245 0.05 18.31 -12.81
N ALA A 246 -1.26 18.54 -12.64
CA ALA A 246 -1.82 19.88 -12.47
C ALA A 246 -1.26 20.57 -11.21
N ILE A 247 -1.17 19.85 -10.08
CA ILE A 247 -0.58 20.36 -8.83
C ILE A 247 0.89 20.77 -9.06
N PHE A 248 1.71 19.89 -9.64
CA PHE A 248 3.11 20.18 -9.94
C PHE A 248 3.27 21.39 -10.86
N TYR A 249 2.46 21.47 -11.91
CA TYR A 249 2.47 22.61 -12.82
C TYR A 249 2.12 23.91 -12.09
N SER A 250 1.08 23.90 -11.24
CA SER A 250 0.66 25.09 -10.49
C SER A 250 1.74 25.60 -9.54
N ILE A 251 2.43 24.68 -8.84
CA ILE A 251 3.51 25.02 -7.92
C ILE A 251 4.68 25.60 -8.70
N ARG A 252 5.05 25.00 -9.83
CA ARG A 252 6.12 25.52 -10.69
C ARG A 252 5.77 26.89 -11.27
N ARG A 253 4.52 27.12 -11.67
CA ARG A 253 4.05 28.42 -12.16
C ARG A 253 4.12 29.48 -11.06
N LYS A 254 3.66 29.15 -9.84
CA LYS A 254 3.79 30.02 -8.66
C LYS A 254 5.26 30.34 -8.37
N GLN A 255 6.14 29.34 -8.41
CA GLN A 255 7.58 29.52 -8.21
C GLN A 255 8.22 30.46 -9.24
N ARG A 256 7.90 30.29 -10.53
CA ARG A 256 8.41 31.21 -11.57
C ARG A 256 7.92 32.63 -11.34
N SER A 257 6.63 32.79 -11.04
CA SER A 257 6.04 34.11 -10.76
C SER A 257 6.71 34.77 -9.54
N THR A 258 6.94 34.03 -8.46
CA THR A 258 7.65 34.54 -7.27
C THR A 258 9.12 34.81 -7.56
N ALA A 259 9.79 33.98 -8.38
CA ALA A 259 11.17 34.20 -8.78
C ALA A 259 11.32 35.44 -9.67
N ASP A 260 10.35 35.73 -10.54
CA ASP A 260 10.32 36.92 -11.38
C ASP A 260 10.04 38.18 -10.53
N ILE A 261 9.08 38.11 -9.60
CA ILE A 261 8.84 39.18 -8.60
C ILE A 261 10.09 39.39 -7.75
N ASN A 262 10.73 38.32 -7.28
CA ASN A 262 11.96 38.40 -6.50
C ASN A 262 13.13 38.85 -7.35
N ARG A 263 13.21 38.60 -8.64
CA ARG A 263 14.26 39.14 -9.51
C ARG A 263 14.06 40.65 -9.70
N ASN A 264 12.82 41.08 -9.89
CA ASN A 264 12.44 42.49 -9.95
C ASN A 264 12.68 43.20 -8.61
N GLN A 265 12.38 42.52 -7.49
CA GLN A 265 12.67 43.02 -6.15
C GLN A 265 14.15 42.91 -5.80
N LYS A 266 14.91 41.89 -6.22
CA LYS A 266 16.35 41.72 -5.96
C LYS A 266 17.15 42.76 -6.73
N LYS A 267 16.67 43.20 -7.91
CA LYS A 267 17.14 44.43 -8.56
C LYS A 267 16.93 45.68 -7.68
N LYS A 268 15.94 45.69 -6.78
CA LYS A 268 15.74 46.71 -5.73
C LYS A 268 16.36 46.37 -4.35
N LYS A 269 16.62 45.10 -4.04
CA LYS A 269 16.98 44.54 -2.71
C LYS A 269 18.39 43.97 -2.64
N ILE A 270 19.27 44.25 -3.60
CA ILE A 270 20.73 44.11 -3.40
C ILE A 270 21.18 44.83 -2.09
N LEU A 271 20.35 45.70 -1.50
CA LEU A 271 20.58 46.31 -0.20
C LEU A 271 20.05 45.60 1.08
N ALA A 272 19.29 44.49 1.06
CA ALA A 272 18.80 43.92 2.33
C ALA A 272 18.53 42.40 2.28
N GLY A 273 19.36 41.65 3.01
CA GLY A 273 19.26 40.20 3.15
C GLY A 273 18.25 39.76 4.22
N HIS A 274 17.27 38.93 3.84
CA HIS A 274 16.57 38.03 4.77
C HIS A 274 15.77 36.97 4.00
N GLY A 275 16.02 35.66 4.21
CA GLY A 275 15.42 34.60 3.39
C GLY A 275 15.36 33.18 3.99
N GLY A 276 15.34 33.02 5.32
CA GLY A 276 15.45 31.69 5.96
C GLY A 276 14.14 30.90 6.10
N ASN A 277 13.02 31.54 6.44
CA ASN A 277 11.83 30.81 6.91
C ASN A 277 10.90 30.31 5.81
N ALA A 278 10.83 30.99 4.65
CA ALA A 278 9.99 30.55 3.52
C ALA A 278 10.50 29.25 2.86
N VAL A 279 11.80 28.97 2.97
CA VAL A 279 12.44 27.79 2.36
C VAL A 279 12.00 26.49 3.06
N LYS A 280 11.86 26.50 4.39
CA LYS A 280 11.51 25.28 5.16
C LYS A 280 10.10 24.76 4.88
N THR A 281 9.12 25.63 4.70
CA THR A 281 7.74 25.23 4.37
C THR A 281 7.67 24.63 2.96
N HIS A 282 8.46 25.19 2.03
CA HIS A 282 8.49 24.76 0.63
C HIS A 282 9.07 23.35 0.44
N ASP A 283 10.21 23.06 1.08
CA ASP A 283 10.83 21.73 1.01
C ASP A 283 9.89 20.63 1.53
N TYR A 284 9.09 20.95 2.54
CA TYR A 284 8.11 20.05 3.11
C TYR A 284 6.93 19.79 2.15
N GLU A 285 6.36 20.84 1.53
CA GLU A 285 5.28 20.70 0.54
C GLU A 285 5.73 19.87 -0.67
N ARG A 286 6.93 20.15 -1.18
CA ARG A 286 7.51 19.42 -2.32
C ARG A 286 7.74 17.95 -1.96
N SER A 287 8.34 17.67 -0.81
CA SER A 287 8.57 16.32 -0.31
C SER A 287 7.26 15.53 -0.17
N LEU A 288 6.22 16.17 0.39
CA LEU A 288 4.90 15.57 0.54
C LEU A 288 4.28 15.19 -0.82
N LEU A 289 4.41 16.05 -1.83
CA LEU A 289 3.90 15.80 -3.17
C LEU A 289 4.66 14.71 -3.91
N ILE A 290 5.99 14.69 -3.77
CA ILE A 290 6.82 13.62 -4.31
C ILE A 290 6.37 12.27 -3.73
N GLN A 291 6.24 12.15 -2.40
CA GLN A 291 5.74 10.92 -1.76
C GLN A 291 4.41 10.43 -2.36
N ALA A 292 3.47 11.34 -2.60
CA ALA A 292 2.17 10.93 -3.12
C ALA A 292 2.14 10.63 -4.61
N ALA A 293 2.95 11.33 -5.41
CA ALA A 293 3.12 11.00 -6.81
C ALA A 293 3.74 9.61 -6.97
N ILE A 294 4.72 9.29 -6.11
CA ILE A 294 5.33 7.96 -6.02
C ILE A 294 4.27 6.91 -5.67
N TYR A 295 3.50 7.15 -4.61
CA TYR A 295 2.45 6.23 -4.19
C TYR A 295 1.38 6.03 -5.28
N CYS A 296 0.99 7.10 -5.97
CA CYS A 296 0.07 7.04 -7.12
C CYS A 296 0.64 6.17 -8.25
N GLY A 297 1.88 6.43 -8.66
CA GLY A 297 2.55 5.63 -9.70
C GLY A 297 2.68 4.16 -9.32
N ILE A 298 2.91 3.86 -8.04
CA ILE A 298 2.94 2.48 -7.55
C ILE A 298 1.56 1.82 -7.62
N ILE A 299 0.47 2.54 -7.29
CA ILE A 299 -0.89 2.00 -7.44
C ILE A 299 -1.18 1.69 -8.91
N GLU A 300 -0.79 2.56 -9.84
CA GLU A 300 -0.96 2.35 -11.29
C GLU A 300 -0.20 1.13 -11.79
N ILE A 301 1.09 1.03 -11.43
CA ILE A 301 1.92 -0.14 -11.71
C ILE A 301 1.33 -1.39 -11.04
N GLY A 302 0.74 -1.23 -9.85
CA GLY A 302 -0.18 -2.15 -9.17
C GLY A 302 -1.18 -2.82 -10.09
N VAL A 303 -2.03 -2.01 -10.69
CA VAL A 303 -3.12 -2.46 -11.56
C VAL A 303 -2.57 -3.17 -12.79
N ILE A 304 -1.47 -2.66 -13.37
CA ILE A 304 -0.83 -3.27 -14.54
C ILE A 304 -0.24 -4.64 -14.18
N ASN A 305 0.51 -4.71 -13.07
CA ASN A 305 1.16 -5.94 -12.61
C ASN A 305 0.15 -7.02 -12.23
N ILE A 306 -0.98 -6.68 -11.62
CA ILE A 306 -1.94 -7.71 -11.19
C ILE A 306 -2.68 -8.30 -12.40
N ASN A 307 -2.99 -7.48 -13.41
CA ASN A 307 -3.84 -7.87 -14.52
C ASN A 307 -3.07 -8.37 -15.75
N PHE A 308 -1.98 -7.70 -16.12
CA PHE A 308 -1.28 -7.96 -17.39
C PHE A 308 0.00 -8.78 -17.23
N LEU A 309 0.73 -8.59 -16.14
CA LEU A 309 2.05 -9.20 -15.98
C LEU A 309 2.00 -10.74 -15.90
N PRO A 310 1.11 -11.39 -15.12
CA PRO A 310 1.08 -12.86 -15.07
C PRO A 310 0.73 -13.51 -16.42
N PRO A 311 -0.34 -13.10 -17.13
CA PRO A 311 -0.63 -13.67 -18.45
C PRO A 311 0.50 -13.45 -19.46
N PHE A 312 1.12 -12.26 -19.44
CA PHE A 312 2.22 -11.93 -20.34
C PHE A 312 3.44 -12.83 -20.08
N LEU A 313 3.84 -12.99 -18.82
CA LEU A 313 4.97 -13.84 -18.46
C LEU A 313 4.69 -15.31 -18.80
N ILE A 314 3.46 -15.81 -18.58
CA ILE A 314 3.09 -17.20 -18.88
C ILE A 314 3.21 -17.45 -20.39
N ARG A 315 2.87 -16.45 -21.22
CA ARG A 315 3.03 -16.55 -22.68
C ARG A 315 4.50 -16.68 -23.11
N ILE A 316 5.43 -16.04 -22.41
CA ILE A 316 6.87 -16.04 -22.75
C ILE A 316 7.58 -17.28 -22.22
N PHE A 317 7.36 -17.61 -20.94
CA PHE A 317 8.12 -18.66 -20.25
C PHE A 317 7.33 -19.97 -20.10
N GLY A 318 6.09 -20.03 -20.58
CA GLY A 318 5.18 -21.16 -20.45
C GLY A 318 4.56 -21.27 -19.05
N GLU A 319 3.81 -22.35 -18.83
CA GLU A 319 3.05 -22.55 -17.60
C GLU A 319 3.92 -22.78 -16.35
N ARG A 320 5.20 -23.12 -16.52
CA ARG A 320 6.16 -23.37 -15.42
C ARG A 320 6.31 -22.19 -14.46
N ILE A 321 6.12 -20.97 -14.94
CA ILE A 321 6.26 -19.77 -14.11
C ILE A 321 4.94 -19.32 -13.45
N THR A 322 3.84 -20.05 -13.64
CA THR A 322 2.52 -19.67 -13.14
C THR A 322 2.54 -19.47 -11.63
N ILE A 323 3.05 -20.45 -10.86
CA ILE A 323 3.12 -20.36 -9.40
C ILE A 323 4.05 -19.20 -8.96
N PRO A 324 5.31 -19.12 -9.42
CA PRO A 324 6.19 -17.97 -9.12
C PRO A 324 5.58 -16.60 -9.40
N SER A 325 4.93 -16.44 -10.56
CA SER A 325 4.28 -15.19 -10.96
C SER A 325 3.13 -14.82 -10.02
N LYS A 326 2.38 -15.81 -9.53
CA LYS A 326 1.28 -15.59 -8.59
C LYS A 326 1.75 -15.34 -7.16
N ILE A 327 2.85 -15.98 -6.73
CA ILE A 327 3.54 -15.61 -5.47
C ILE A 327 3.95 -14.13 -5.54
N PHE A 328 4.64 -13.73 -6.61
CA PHE A 328 5.06 -12.35 -6.82
C PHE A 328 3.90 -11.37 -6.79
N THR A 329 2.81 -11.68 -7.49
CA THR A 329 1.63 -10.81 -7.55
C THR A 329 1.01 -10.60 -6.16
N ASN A 330 0.89 -11.66 -5.35
CA ASN A 330 0.36 -11.54 -3.99
C ASN A 330 1.33 -10.80 -3.06
N CYS A 331 2.64 -11.08 -3.13
CA CYS A 331 3.67 -10.33 -2.40
C CYS A 331 3.58 -8.84 -2.74
N TYR A 332 3.41 -8.51 -4.02
CA TYR A 332 3.32 -7.14 -4.50
C TYR A 332 2.07 -6.45 -3.96
N ALA A 333 0.91 -7.12 -3.97
CA ALA A 333 -0.32 -6.61 -3.39
C ALA A 333 -0.17 -6.27 -1.90
N ILE A 334 0.50 -7.13 -1.12
CA ILE A 334 0.81 -6.85 0.30
C ILE A 334 1.75 -5.64 0.41
N PHE A 335 2.79 -5.61 -0.43
CA PHE A 335 3.82 -4.57 -0.40
C PHE A 335 3.28 -3.17 -0.77
N ILE A 336 2.34 -3.06 -1.71
CA ILE A 336 1.67 -1.78 -2.04
C ILE A 336 1.04 -1.14 -0.79
N CYS A 337 0.46 -1.94 0.11
CA CYS A 337 -0.14 -1.45 1.35
C CYS A 337 0.90 -0.95 2.38
N ALA A 338 2.18 -1.28 2.19
CA ALA A 338 3.29 -0.75 2.97
C ALA A 338 3.92 0.51 2.34
N MET A 339 3.60 0.86 1.09
CA MET A 339 4.33 1.90 0.36
C MET A 339 4.09 3.31 0.84
N LEU A 340 2.83 3.65 1.16
CA LEU A 340 2.51 4.97 1.70
C LEU A 340 3.30 5.27 2.99
N PRO A 341 3.27 4.42 4.03
CA PRO A 341 4.04 4.68 5.23
C PRO A 341 5.56 4.59 4.98
N THR A 342 6.04 3.71 4.11
CA THR A 342 7.47 3.64 3.75
C THR A 342 7.96 4.93 3.11
N THR A 343 7.27 5.42 2.07
CA THR A 343 7.61 6.71 1.43
C THR A 343 7.51 7.87 2.43
N TYR A 344 6.50 7.87 3.29
CA TYR A 344 6.37 8.85 4.36
C TYR A 344 7.60 8.90 5.27
N PHE A 345 8.12 7.74 5.71
CA PHE A 345 9.30 7.70 6.58
C PHE A 345 10.61 8.03 5.86
N ILE A 346 10.76 7.66 4.58
CA ILE A 346 11.95 8.01 3.78
C ILE A 346 12.11 9.54 3.74
N TYR A 347 11.02 10.22 3.38
CA TYR A 347 11.06 11.65 3.07
C TYR A 347 10.78 12.56 4.28
N SER A 348 10.15 12.07 5.35
CA SER A 348 9.88 12.85 6.57
C SER A 348 10.91 12.61 7.66
N LYS A 349 11.94 13.47 7.73
CA LYS A 349 12.91 13.50 8.85
C LYS A 349 12.22 13.60 10.21
N GLY A 350 11.16 14.40 10.27
CA GLY A 350 10.37 14.59 11.48
C GLY A 350 9.65 13.32 11.95
N ALA A 351 9.06 12.55 11.03
CA ALA A 351 8.44 11.27 11.36
C ALA A 351 9.46 10.28 11.92
N ARG A 352 10.65 10.18 11.30
CA ARG A 352 11.74 9.31 11.77
C ARG A 352 12.23 9.70 13.16
N SER A 353 12.37 10.99 13.45
CA SER A 353 12.79 11.46 14.78
C SER A 353 11.79 11.03 15.86
N ILE A 354 10.50 11.08 15.58
CA ILE A 354 9.46 10.65 16.53
C ILE A 354 9.52 9.16 16.78
N VAL A 355 9.60 8.35 15.71
CA VAL A 355 9.74 6.90 15.86
C VAL A 355 10.98 6.56 16.69
N LYS A 356 12.12 7.23 16.43
CA LYS A 356 13.33 7.05 17.25
C LYS A 356 13.10 7.38 18.72
N LYS A 357 12.46 8.51 19.03
CA LYS A 357 12.13 8.90 20.42
C LYS A 357 11.19 7.91 21.08
N TYR A 358 10.15 7.48 20.36
CA TYR A 358 9.17 6.52 20.86
C TYR A 358 9.82 5.15 21.13
N LEU A 359 10.62 4.64 20.19
CA LEU A 359 11.35 3.39 20.36
C LEU A 359 12.38 3.48 21.50
N ALA A 360 13.10 4.60 21.61
CA ALA A 360 14.03 4.83 22.73
C ALA A 360 13.30 4.83 24.08
N HIS A 361 12.13 5.49 24.15
CA HIS A 361 11.30 5.49 25.35
C HIS A 361 10.77 4.09 25.67
N LEU A 362 10.31 3.32 24.67
CA LEU A 362 9.84 1.96 24.85
C LEU A 362 10.95 1.01 25.32
N LEU A 363 12.17 1.15 24.77
CA LEU A 363 13.35 0.42 25.20
C LEU A 363 13.73 0.80 26.64
N HIS A 364 13.75 2.09 26.95
CA HIS A 364 14.04 2.58 28.30
C HIS A 364 13.00 2.13 29.33
N LEU A 365 11.72 1.98 28.95
CA LEU A 365 10.67 1.48 29.84
C LEU A 365 10.80 -0.04 30.08
N ARG A 366 11.27 -0.80 29.07
CA ARG A 366 11.48 -2.25 29.20
C ARG A 366 12.66 -2.60 30.11
N THR A 367 13.74 -1.83 30.09
CA THR A 367 14.94 -2.10 30.90
C THR A 367 14.66 -2.21 32.42
N PRO A 368 13.96 -1.25 33.07
CA PRO A 368 13.62 -1.37 34.48
C PRO A 368 12.59 -2.50 34.73
N LEU A 369 11.61 -2.69 33.85
CA LEU A 369 10.62 -3.76 33.97
C LEU A 369 11.26 -5.16 33.92
N LEU A 370 12.26 -5.36 33.05
CA LEU A 370 13.07 -6.57 33.00
C LEU A 370 13.93 -6.72 34.26
N LYS A 371 14.57 -5.65 34.75
CA LYS A 371 15.34 -5.67 36.01
C LYS A 371 14.46 -6.07 37.19
N THR A 372 13.28 -5.48 37.33
CA THR A 372 12.33 -5.81 38.41
C THR A 372 11.87 -7.28 38.32
N LYS A 373 11.58 -7.79 37.12
CA LYS A 373 11.16 -9.18 36.95
C LYS A 373 12.28 -10.17 37.27
N VAL A 374 13.52 -9.89 36.86
CA VAL A 374 14.70 -10.69 37.21
C VAL A 374 14.94 -10.67 38.72
N PHE A 375 14.80 -9.51 39.37
CA PHE A 375 14.92 -9.39 40.83
C PHE A 375 13.88 -10.24 41.56
N ILE A 376 12.60 -10.19 41.16
CA ILE A 376 11.52 -10.99 41.76
C ILE A 376 11.76 -12.50 41.60
N ILE A 377 12.25 -12.94 40.43
CA ILE A 377 12.58 -14.35 40.20
C ILE A 377 13.76 -14.78 41.08
N GLY A 378 14.80 -13.95 41.18
CA GLY A 378 15.96 -14.20 42.05
C GLY A 378 15.58 -14.33 43.52
N THR A 379 14.73 -13.43 44.03
CA THR A 379 14.26 -13.50 45.43
C THR A 379 13.39 -14.73 45.69
N LYS A 380 12.63 -15.21 44.69
CA LYS A 380 11.78 -16.40 44.84
C LYS A 380 12.61 -17.69 44.85
N ILE A 381 13.68 -17.75 44.08
CA ILE A 381 14.61 -18.90 44.08
C ILE A 381 15.33 -18.98 45.43
N ASN A 382 15.82 -17.85 45.94
CA ASN A 382 16.53 -17.81 47.22
C ASN A 382 15.63 -18.10 48.44
N GLY A 383 14.31 -17.96 48.33
CA GLY A 383 13.37 -18.32 49.40
C GLY A 383 12.88 -19.78 49.34
N MET A 384 13.22 -20.54 48.30
CA MET A 384 12.93 -21.97 48.19
C MET A 384 14.14 -22.86 48.55
N GLN A 385 15.33 -22.28 48.65
CA GLN A 385 16.49 -22.88 49.31
C GLN A 385 16.43 -22.56 50.80
#